data_AF-A0A7C5R089-F1
#
_entry.id   AF-A0A7C5R089-F1
#
_cell.length_a   1.000
_cell.length_b   1.000
_cell.length_c   1.000
_cell.angle_alpha   90.00
_cell.angle_beta   90.00
_cell.angle_gamma   90.00
#
_symmetry.space_group_name_H-M   'P 1'
#
loop_
_entity.id
_entity.type
_entity.pdbx_description
1 polymer ?
#
loop_
_entity_poly.entity_id
_entity_poly.type
_entity_poly.pdbx_seq_one_letter_code
_entity_poly.pdbx_strand_id
1 'polypeptide(L)'
;RPKEKIYAPWIERLSAQLGGALSALDKLPQTPWLMGQTLSQVDITTAAMIGYIRLYCPALLDGDQYPNLRALAQTCEALPAFQACVPSPENISADTELATSAIKRLLWS
;
A
#
# COMPACT_ATOMS: atom_id res chain seq x y z
N ARG A 1 -1.64 7.93 -21.74
CA ARG A 1 -1.77 6.56 -22.28
C ARG A 1 -3.01 6.54 -23.20
N PRO A 2 -2.95 6.02 -24.45
CA PRO A 2 -4.09 6.03 -25.37
C PRO A 2 -5.26 5.19 -24.82
N LYS A 3 -6.50 5.68 -24.93
CA LYS A 3 -7.71 5.11 -24.29
C LYS A 3 -8.21 3.80 -24.94
N GLU A 4 -7.64 3.37 -26.06
CA GLU A 4 -8.21 2.34 -26.95
C GLU A 4 -7.85 0.88 -26.62
N LYS A 5 -7.11 0.59 -25.54
CA LYS A 5 -6.82 -0.81 -25.14
C LYS A 5 -6.88 -1.03 -23.63
N ILE A 6 -7.95 -0.59 -22.97
CA ILE A 6 -8.28 -1.05 -21.62
C ILE A 6 -9.29 -2.18 -21.75
N TYR A 7 -8.82 -3.42 -21.72
CA TYR A 7 -9.69 -4.59 -21.76
C TYR A 7 -10.21 -4.87 -20.35
N ALA A 8 -11.48 -4.55 -20.09
CA ALA A 8 -12.09 -4.67 -18.75
C ALA A 8 -11.92 -6.07 -18.10
N PRO A 9 -12.07 -7.20 -18.82
CA PRO A 9 -11.86 -8.52 -18.22
C PRO A 9 -10.41 -8.80 -17.79
N TRP A 10 -9.43 -8.10 -18.37
CA TRP A 10 -8.04 -8.21 -17.90
C TRP A 10 -7.82 -7.44 -16.59
N ILE A 11 -8.44 -6.28 -16.45
CA ILE A 11 -8.40 -5.51 -15.20
C ILE A 11 -9.04 -6.30 -14.06
N GLU A 12 -10.21 -6.90 -14.29
CA GLU A 12 -10.88 -7.74 -13.29
C GLU A 12 -10.00 -8.91 -12.82
N ARG A 13 -9.33 -9.60 -13.75
CA ARG A 13 -8.40 -10.67 -13.42
C ARG A 13 -7.22 -10.19 -12.59
N LEU A 14 -6.64 -9.03 -12.93
CA LEU A 14 -5.54 -8.45 -12.16
C LEU A 14 -5.98 -8.07 -10.75
N SER A 15 -7.17 -7.48 -10.59
CA SER A 15 -7.73 -7.16 -9.27
C SER A 15 -7.93 -8.43 -8.43
N ALA A 16 -8.44 -9.51 -9.01
CA ALA A 16 -8.59 -10.79 -8.31
C ALA A 16 -7.23 -11.40 -7.91
N GLN A 17 -6.23 -11.34 -8.80
CA GLN A 17 -4.87 -11.81 -8.50
C GLN A 17 -4.23 -11.01 -7.37
N LEU A 18 -4.41 -9.69 -7.37
CA LEU A 18 -3.91 -8.81 -6.33
C LEU A 18 -4.59 -9.10 -4.98
N GLY A 19 -5.91 -9.27 -4.94
CA GLY A 19 -6.63 -9.67 -3.72
C GLY A 19 -6.14 -11.02 -3.17
N GLY A 20 -5.94 -12.01 -4.04
CA GLY A 20 -5.36 -13.30 -3.65
C GLY A 20 -3.94 -13.18 -3.08
N ALA A 21 -3.09 -12.36 -3.70
CA ALA A 21 -1.74 -12.10 -3.23
C ALA A 21 -1.72 -11.39 -1.87
N LEU A 22 -2.55 -10.36 -1.69
CA LEU A 22 -2.69 -9.65 -0.40
C LEU A 22 -3.18 -10.59 0.70
N SER A 23 -4.18 -11.43 0.42
CA SER A 23 -4.68 -12.42 1.39
C SER A 23 -3.61 -13.44 1.78
N ALA A 24 -2.79 -13.89 0.83
CA ALA A 24 -1.70 -14.82 1.10
C ALA A 24 -0.61 -14.16 1.95
N LEU A 25 -0.25 -12.91 1.64
CA LEU A 25 0.77 -12.15 2.37
C LEU A 25 0.33 -11.82 3.79
N ASP A 26 -0.94 -11.46 3.99
CA ASP A 26 -1.51 -11.15 5.30
C ASP A 26 -1.51 -12.36 6.25
N LYS A 27 -1.52 -13.58 5.70
CA LYS A 27 -1.46 -14.83 6.48
C LYS A 27 -0.05 -15.24 6.88
N LEU A 28 0.99 -14.55 6.39
CA LEU A 28 2.35 -14.87 6.79
C LEU A 28 2.57 -14.55 8.27
N PRO A 29 3.28 -15.40 9.02
CA PRO A 29 3.61 -15.12 10.40
C PRO A 29 4.52 -13.89 10.49
N GLN A 30 4.26 -13.03 11.47
CA GLN A 30 5.01 -11.82 11.76
C GLN A 30 5.49 -11.86 13.23
N THR A 31 6.80 -11.89 13.48
CA THR A 31 7.34 -11.97 14.86
C THR A 31 8.66 -11.21 15.05
N PRO A 32 8.64 -9.89 15.27
CA PRO A 32 7.56 -8.94 14.97
C PRO A 32 7.55 -8.54 13.48
N TRP A 33 8.54 -8.99 12.70
CA TRP A 33 8.68 -8.74 11.26
C TRP A 33 8.44 -10.01 10.45
N LEU A 34 8.26 -9.89 9.14
CA LEU A 34 7.98 -11.01 8.22
C LEU A 34 9.13 -12.02 8.16
N MET A 35 10.36 -11.59 8.44
CA MET A 35 11.56 -12.42 8.46
C MET A 35 12.08 -12.68 9.89
N GLY A 36 11.23 -12.50 10.90
CA GLY A 36 11.56 -12.74 12.31
C GLY A 36 11.91 -11.46 13.08
N GLN A 37 13.00 -11.49 13.84
CA GLN A 37 13.25 -10.51 14.91
C GLN A 37 13.71 -9.13 14.43
N THR A 38 14.23 -9.02 13.21
CA THR A 38 14.83 -7.79 12.69
C THR A 38 14.08 -7.27 11.48
N LEU A 39 13.89 -5.94 11.43
CA LEU A 39 13.37 -5.26 10.26
C LEU A 39 14.22 -5.63 9.04
N SER A 40 13.57 -6.03 7.97
CA SER A 40 14.22 -6.43 6.73
C SER A 40 13.66 -5.70 5.52
N GLN A 41 14.32 -5.89 4.37
CA GLN A 41 13.84 -5.36 3.10
C GLN A 41 12.42 -5.85 2.76
N VAL A 42 12.03 -7.06 3.20
CA VAL A 42 10.71 -7.63 2.92
C VAL A 42 9.61 -6.77 3.57
N ASP A 43 9.84 -6.34 4.80
CA ASP A 43 8.92 -5.47 5.55
C ASP A 43 8.83 -4.09 4.89
N ILE A 44 9.98 -3.51 4.56
CA ILE A 44 10.07 -2.19 3.93
C ILE A 44 9.34 -2.18 2.59
N THR A 45 9.61 -3.15 1.72
CA THR A 45 8.96 -3.27 0.41
C THR A 45 7.48 -3.55 0.55
N THR A 46 7.06 -4.36 1.53
CA THR A 46 5.64 -4.62 1.79
C THR A 46 4.92 -3.36 2.25
N ALA A 47 5.47 -2.63 3.21
CA ALA A 47 4.88 -1.38 3.70
C ALA A 47 4.80 -0.31 2.59
N ALA A 48 5.86 -0.16 1.78
CA ALA A 48 5.86 0.76 0.63
C ALA A 48 4.81 0.38 -0.42
N MET A 49 4.65 -0.92 -0.70
CA MET A 49 3.59 -1.43 -1.59
C MET A 49 2.20 -1.10 -1.03
N ILE A 50 1.96 -1.29 0.27
CA ILE A 50 0.69 -0.93 0.91
C ILE A 50 0.42 0.57 0.78
N GLY A 51 1.41 1.43 1.03
CA GLY A 51 1.30 2.87 0.81
C GLY A 51 0.95 3.22 -0.64
N TYR A 52 1.58 2.57 -1.61
CA TYR A 52 1.26 2.75 -3.03
C TYR A 52 -0.19 2.37 -3.35
N ILE A 53 -0.67 1.22 -2.85
CA ILE A 53 -2.06 0.79 -3.06
C ILE A 53 -3.03 1.77 -2.40
N ARG A 54 -2.74 2.30 -1.20
CA ARG A 54 -3.57 3.33 -0.53
C ARG A 54 -3.66 4.63 -1.34
N LEU A 55 -2.59 5.02 -2.03
CA LEU A 55 -2.57 6.21 -2.87
C LEU A 55 -3.40 6.03 -4.15
N TYR A 56 -3.20 4.92 -4.86
CA TYR A 56 -3.69 4.78 -6.23
C TYR A 56 -4.89 3.84 -6.39
N CYS A 57 -5.09 2.90 -5.46
CA CYS A 57 -6.14 1.90 -5.51
C CYS A 57 -6.73 1.63 -4.10
N PRO A 58 -7.20 2.66 -3.36
CA PRO A 58 -7.60 2.51 -1.96
C PRO A 58 -8.68 1.45 -1.75
N ALA A 59 -9.60 1.29 -2.71
CA ALA A 59 -10.68 0.31 -2.66
C ALA A 59 -10.22 -1.14 -2.46
N LEU A 60 -8.96 -1.46 -2.79
CA LEU A 60 -8.39 -2.80 -2.61
C LEU A 60 -8.00 -3.11 -1.16
N LEU A 61 -7.89 -2.09 -0.30
CA LEU A 61 -7.53 -2.22 1.11
C LEU A 61 -8.67 -1.75 2.04
N ASP A 62 -9.89 -1.62 1.49
CA ASP A 62 -11.05 -1.16 2.24
C ASP A 62 -11.42 -2.08 3.41
N GLY A 63 -11.75 -1.46 4.54
CA GLY A 63 -12.11 -2.17 5.76
C GLY A 63 -10.90 -2.81 6.45
N ASP A 64 -11.16 -3.91 7.16
CA ASP A 64 -10.16 -4.64 7.96
C ASP A 64 -9.81 -6.00 7.32
N GLN A 65 -9.77 -6.05 5.98
CA GLN A 65 -9.56 -7.29 5.21
C GLN A 65 -8.15 -7.89 5.39
N TYR A 66 -7.17 -7.05 5.71
CA TYR A 66 -5.75 -7.44 5.83
C TYR A 66 -5.14 -6.83 7.12
N PRO A 67 -5.57 -7.29 8.31
CA PRO A 67 -5.18 -6.70 9.58
C PRO A 67 -3.67 -6.80 9.87
N ASN A 68 -3.00 -7.87 9.43
CA ASN A 68 -1.56 -8.04 9.66
C ASN A 68 -0.73 -7.15 8.73
N LEU A 69 -1.17 -6.97 7.48
CA LEU A 69 -0.54 -6.00 6.57
C LEU A 69 -0.75 -4.56 7.04
N ARG A 70 -1.93 -4.26 7.57
CA ARG A 70 -2.21 -2.96 8.21
C ARG A 70 -1.27 -2.72 9.40
N ALA A 71 -1.16 -3.68 10.31
CA ALA A 71 -0.28 -3.57 11.48
C ALA A 71 1.21 -3.42 11.07
N LEU A 72 1.66 -4.20 10.08
CA LEU A 72 3.02 -4.09 9.53
C LEU A 72 3.27 -2.70 8.94
N ALA A 73 2.36 -2.22 8.09
CA ALA A 73 2.48 -0.91 7.47
C ALA A 73 2.52 0.21 8.51
N GLN A 74 1.64 0.17 9.53
CA GLN A 74 1.65 1.13 10.64
C GLN A 74 2.97 1.11 11.41
N THR A 75 3.50 -0.09 11.69
CA THR A 75 4.77 -0.25 12.41
C THR A 75 5.94 0.34 11.60
N CYS A 76 5.97 0.07 10.28
CA CYS A 76 6.98 0.65 9.39
C CYS A 76 6.83 2.17 9.23
N GLU A 77 5.61 2.68 9.05
CA GLU A 77 5.31 4.10 8.84
C GLU A 77 5.63 4.96 10.08
N ALA A 78 5.66 4.36 11.27
CA ALA A 78 6.12 5.01 12.50
C ALA A 78 7.64 5.22 12.57
N LEU A 79 8.42 4.55 11.70
CA LEU A 79 9.88 4.69 11.69
C LEU A 79 10.31 6.04 11.10
N PRO A 80 11.36 6.70 11.65
CA PRO A 80 11.85 7.98 11.13
C PRO A 80 12.18 7.96 9.64
N ALA A 81 12.69 6.84 9.12
CA ALA A 81 13.02 6.67 7.71
C ALA A 81 11.77 6.74 6.81
N PHE A 82 10.64 6.18 7.24
CA PHE A 82 9.37 6.28 6.50
C PHE A 82 8.79 7.68 6.58
N GLN A 83 8.83 8.30 7.76
CA GLN A 83 8.37 9.68 7.95
C GLN A 83 9.15 10.69 7.08
N ALA A 84 10.46 10.47 6.90
CA ALA A 84 11.30 11.30 6.03
C ALA A 84 11.05 11.10 4.53
N CYS A 85 10.34 10.03 4.14
CA CYS A 85 10.09 9.66 2.74
C CYS A 85 8.62 9.78 2.33
N VAL A 86 7.78 10.46 3.12
CA VAL A 86 6.39 10.74 2.73
C VAL A 86 6.40 11.59 1.45
N PRO A 87 5.71 11.16 0.37
CA PRO A 87 5.70 11.91 -0.89
C PRO A 87 5.01 13.26 -0.72
N SER A 88 5.59 14.31 -1.32
CA SER A 88 4.92 15.62 -1.39
C SER A 88 3.75 15.57 -2.38
N PRO A 89 2.79 16.52 -2.32
CA PRO A 89 1.67 16.56 -3.27
C PRO A 89 2.13 16.56 -4.74
N GLU A 90 3.22 17.28 -5.03
CA GLU A 90 3.83 17.38 -6.35
C GLU A 90 4.38 16.04 -6.86
N ASN A 91 4.76 15.13 -5.96
CA ASN A 91 5.22 13.79 -6.32
C ASN A 91 4.07 12.84 -6.71
N ILE A 92 2.81 13.19 -6.41
CA ILE A 92 1.65 12.29 -6.56
C ILE A 92 0.81 12.66 -7.79
N SER A 93 0.51 13.94 -7.98
CA SER A 93 -0.31 14.41 -9.10
C SER A 93 -0.03 15.88 -9.39
N ALA A 94 -0.20 16.29 -10.64
CA ALA A 94 -0.24 17.70 -11.01
C ALA A 94 -1.48 18.43 -10.45
N ASP A 95 -2.50 17.68 -10.05
CA ASP A 95 -3.65 18.19 -9.29
C ASP A 95 -3.34 18.12 -7.78
N THR A 96 -2.94 19.26 -7.23
CA THR A 96 -2.50 19.41 -5.83
C THR A 96 -3.62 19.12 -4.83
N GLU A 97 -4.89 19.34 -5.19
CA GLU A 97 -6.03 19.12 -4.30
C GLU A 97 -6.35 17.63 -4.17
N LEU A 98 -6.37 16.91 -5.30
CA LEU A 98 -6.46 15.45 -5.32
C LEU A 98 -5.25 14.80 -4.62
N ALA A 99 -4.04 15.31 -4.85
CA ALA A 99 -2.82 14.81 -4.22
C ALA A 99 -2.83 15.02 -2.70
N THR A 100 -3.26 16.19 -2.22
CA THR A 100 -3.38 16.48 -0.78
C THR A 100 -4.41 15.57 -0.11
N SER A 101 -5.55 15.32 -0.77
CA SER A 101 -6.55 14.36 -0.31
C SER A 101 -6.00 12.93 -0.24
N ALA A 102 -5.19 12.52 -1.23
CA ALA A 102 -4.55 11.21 -1.25
C ALA A 102 -3.48 11.04 -0.15
N ILE A 103 -2.69 12.07 0.15
CA ILE A 103 -1.69 12.03 1.24
C ILE A 103 -2.35 11.83 2.60
N LYS A 104 -3.51 12.44 2.82
CA LYS A 104 -4.29 12.20 4.05
C LYS A 104 -4.66 10.72 4.22
N ARG A 105 -4.72 9.93 3.14
CA ARG A 105 -4.96 8.47 3.23
C ARG A 105 -3.72 7.68 3.60
N LEU A 106 -2.51 8.23 3.51
CA LEU A 106 -1.25 7.60 3.94
C LEU A 106 -1.00 7.78 5.44
N LEU A 107 -1.45 8.89 5.99
CA LEU A 107 -1.39 9.14 7.42
C LEU A 107 -2.56 8.41 8.07
N TRP A 108 -2.29 7.38 8.88
CA TRP A 108 -3.30 6.81 9.78
C TRP A 108 -3.58 7.85 10.87
N SER A 109 -4.32 8.91 10.54
CA SER A 109 -4.77 9.96 11.46
C SER A 109 -6.23 9.75 11.85
#